data_AF-A0A4Q6JDN4-F1
#
_entry.id   AF-A0A4Q6JDN4-F1
#
_cell.length_a   1.000
_cell.length_b   1.000
_cell.length_c   1.000
_cell.angle_alpha   90.00
_cell.angle_beta   90.00
_cell.angle_gamma   90.00
#
_symmetry.space_group_name_H-M   'P 1'
#
loop_
_entity.id
_entity.type
_entity.pdbx_description
1 polymer ?
#
loop_
_entity_poly.entity_id
_entity_poly.type
_entity_poly.pdbx_seq_one_letter_code
_entity_poly.pdbx_strand_id
1 'polypeptide(L)'
;MRGFNISVTNVKRVSMMMIESSIAQEWKRYSKATMHSCYARITLMANKPGSWCSKCRKVHHNEPCPHRKPFGRKRDGNKQSGRGGRVWQRTREYIFHRDNFLCQICKSKGVLTSVELHGPYHGVCDHIVPLTQGGDDKIENLQTICQSCDTEKTASESRHSTHPGASKV
;
A
#
# COMPACT_ATOMS: atom_id res chain seq x y z
N MET A 1 34.16 75.52 -5.93
CA MET A 1 33.81 74.18 -5.41
C MET A 1 34.37 73.12 -6.33
N ARG A 2 35.22 72.22 -5.83
CA ARG A 2 35.41 70.82 -6.26
C ARG A 2 36.54 70.24 -5.41
N GLY A 3 36.14 69.54 -4.35
CA GLY A 3 37.04 68.86 -3.43
C GLY A 3 37.52 67.54 -4.00
N PHE A 4 38.80 67.25 -3.75
CA PHE A 4 39.41 65.94 -3.91
C PHE A 4 38.76 64.94 -2.97
N ASN A 5 38.45 63.74 -3.47
CA ASN A 5 38.32 62.56 -2.61
C ASN A 5 38.91 61.34 -3.33
N ILE A 6 39.99 60.84 -2.74
CA ILE A 6 40.72 59.63 -3.12
C ILE A 6 39.82 58.45 -2.75
N SER A 7 39.38 57.64 -3.73
CA SER A 7 38.65 56.40 -3.45
C SER A 7 39.59 55.20 -3.63
N VAL A 8 39.74 54.47 -2.54
CA VAL A 8 40.76 53.47 -2.28
C VAL A 8 40.53 52.25 -3.17
N THR A 9 41.48 51.99 -4.05
CA THR A 9 41.54 50.81 -4.90
C THR A 9 41.76 49.53 -4.08
N ASN A 10 40.92 48.53 -4.34
CA ASN A 10 41.37 47.20 -4.75
C ASN A 10 42.25 46.38 -3.78
N VAL A 11 41.73 45.97 -2.61
CA VAL A 11 42.36 44.88 -1.80
C VAL A 11 41.35 43.88 -1.19
N LYS A 12 40.04 44.09 -1.27
CA LYS A 12 39.06 43.28 -0.49
C LYS A 12 38.19 42.29 -1.28
N ARG A 13 38.59 41.83 -2.47
CA ARG A 13 37.75 40.89 -3.25
C ARG A 13 38.36 39.51 -3.56
N VAL A 14 39.68 39.34 -3.45
CA VAL A 14 40.32 38.05 -3.83
C VAL A 14 40.57 37.13 -2.61
N SER A 15 40.55 37.65 -1.39
CA SER A 15 40.92 36.85 -0.20
C SER A 15 39.78 36.00 0.39
N MET A 16 38.53 36.19 -0.03
CA MET A 16 37.37 35.47 0.53
C MET A 16 37.00 34.19 -0.23
N MET A 17 37.39 34.06 -1.51
CA MET A 17 37.03 32.91 -2.35
C MET A 17 37.95 31.69 -2.19
N MET A 18 39.14 31.82 -1.62
CA MET A 18 40.08 30.68 -1.47
C MET A 18 40.02 30.00 -0.09
N ILE A 19 39.38 30.60 0.91
CA ILE A 19 39.24 30.00 2.25
C ILE A 19 37.95 29.15 2.34
N GLU A 20 36.88 29.56 1.64
CA GLU A 20 35.62 28.80 1.61
C GLU A 20 35.73 27.47 0.84
N SER A 21 36.63 27.38 -0.14
CA SER A 21 36.88 26.14 -0.89
C SER A 21 37.66 25.08 -0.09
N SER A 22 38.54 25.48 0.83
CA SER A 22 39.26 24.53 1.70
C SER A 22 38.37 23.99 2.81
N ILE A 23 37.55 24.84 3.45
CA ILE A 23 36.61 24.41 4.50
C ILE A 23 35.56 23.45 3.91
N ALA A 24 35.01 23.73 2.72
CA ALA A 24 34.05 22.83 2.09
C ALA A 24 34.63 21.45 1.71
N GLN A 25 35.93 21.37 1.42
CA GLN A 25 36.62 20.10 1.15
C GLN A 25 36.97 19.35 2.44
N GLU A 26 37.32 20.05 3.51
CA GLU A 26 37.58 19.47 4.83
C GLU A 26 36.33 18.86 5.48
N TRP A 27 35.17 19.52 5.39
CA TRP A 27 33.90 18.97 5.91
C TRP A 27 33.42 17.72 5.17
N LYS A 28 33.68 17.62 3.85
CA LYS A 28 33.41 16.40 3.07
C LYS A 28 34.35 15.24 3.42
N ARG A 29 35.56 15.54 3.90
CA ARG A 29 36.54 14.54 4.37
C ARG A 29 36.22 14.09 5.80
N TYR A 30 35.80 15.02 6.67
CA TYR A 30 35.44 14.77 8.06
C TYR A 30 34.12 13.97 8.21
N SER A 31 33.17 14.11 7.27
CA SER A 31 31.92 13.32 7.30
C SER A 31 32.09 11.86 6.86
N LYS A 32 33.06 11.55 5.98
CA LYS A 32 33.35 10.17 5.54
C LYS A 32 34.24 9.39 6.51
N ALA A 33 35.16 10.04 7.22
CA ALA A 33 36.06 9.37 8.17
C ALA A 33 35.34 8.99 9.48
N THR A 34 34.43 9.84 9.97
CA THR A 34 33.71 9.61 11.23
C THR A 34 32.56 8.60 11.09
N MET A 35 31.98 8.47 9.89
CA MET A 35 30.94 7.47 9.60
C MET A 35 31.48 6.04 9.47
N HIS A 36 32.71 5.85 8.97
CA HIS A 36 33.29 4.50 8.85
C HIS A 36 33.74 3.89 10.19
N SER A 37 34.06 4.71 11.21
CA SER A 37 34.42 4.18 12.52
C SER A 37 33.21 3.76 13.38
N CYS A 38 32.02 4.33 13.14
CA CYS A 38 30.79 3.90 13.80
C CYS A 38 30.09 2.75 13.07
N TYR A 39 30.14 2.70 11.72
CA TYR A 39 29.55 1.60 10.96
C TYR A 39 30.39 0.31 11.00
N ALA A 40 31.71 0.38 11.15
CA ALA A 40 32.56 -0.82 11.25
C ALA A 40 32.45 -1.57 12.59
N ARG A 41 31.79 -0.99 13.61
CA ARG A 41 31.53 -1.65 14.90
C ARG A 41 30.13 -2.29 15.01
N ILE A 42 29.23 -2.02 14.06
CA ILE A 42 27.84 -2.51 14.04
C ILE A 42 27.66 -3.73 13.12
N THR A 43 28.71 -4.22 12.46
CA THR A 43 28.71 -5.51 11.77
C THR A 43 29.29 -6.65 12.62
N LEU A 44 29.04 -6.64 13.93
CA LEU A 44 28.99 -7.90 14.68
C LEU A 44 27.67 -8.57 14.33
N MET A 45 27.78 -9.55 13.45
CA MET A 45 26.73 -10.48 13.06
C MET A 45 25.90 -10.88 14.28
N ALA A 46 24.70 -10.32 14.43
CA ALA A 46 23.70 -10.87 15.33
C ALA A 46 23.33 -12.24 14.77
N ASN A 47 24.00 -13.29 15.26
CA ASN A 47 23.70 -14.67 14.92
C ASN A 47 22.20 -14.87 15.18
N LYS A 48 21.43 -15.11 14.12
CA LYS A 48 19.99 -15.34 14.24
C LYS A 48 19.77 -16.45 15.27
N PRO A 49 18.84 -16.29 16.22
CA PRO A 49 18.55 -17.36 17.16
C PRO A 49 18.13 -18.60 16.36
N GLY A 50 18.63 -19.76 16.76
CA GLY A 50 18.36 -20.99 16.03
C GLY A 50 16.87 -21.30 16.02
N SER A 51 16.38 -21.79 14.88
CA SER A 51 14.98 -22.20 14.74
C SER A 51 14.81 -23.61 15.29
N TRP A 52 13.95 -23.78 16.29
CA TRP A 52 13.46 -25.10 16.68
C TRP A 52 12.63 -25.71 15.55
N CYS A 53 12.81 -27.01 15.30
CA CYS A 53 11.96 -27.76 14.38
C CYS A 53 11.28 -28.92 15.11
N SER A 54 9.95 -28.96 15.10
CA SER A 54 9.16 -30.02 15.75
C SER A 54 9.37 -31.41 15.13
N LYS A 55 9.71 -31.49 13.85
CA LYS A 55 9.95 -32.75 13.14
C LYS A 55 11.38 -33.27 13.33
N CYS A 56 12.37 -32.38 13.23
CA CYS A 56 13.78 -32.69 13.48
C CYS A 56 14.09 -32.83 15.00
N ARG A 57 13.25 -32.26 15.89
CA ARG A 57 13.45 -32.11 17.36
C ARG A 57 14.82 -31.54 17.74
N LYS A 58 15.33 -30.62 16.94
CA LYS A 58 16.64 -29.97 17.11
C LYS A 58 16.55 -28.49 16.73
N VAL A 59 17.49 -27.70 17.24
CA VAL A 59 17.66 -26.27 16.91
C VAL A 59 18.63 -26.14 15.73
N HIS A 60 18.24 -25.36 14.72
CA HIS A 60 19.02 -25.11 13.51
C HIS A 60 19.43 -23.63 13.43
N HIS A 61 20.74 -23.34 13.41
CA HIS A 61 21.26 -21.96 13.46
C HIS A 61 21.55 -21.34 12.09
N ASN A 62 22.32 -22.05 11.25
CA ASN A 62 22.77 -21.53 9.95
C ASN A 62 22.14 -22.25 8.76
N GLU A 63 21.86 -23.55 8.91
CA GLU A 63 21.30 -24.39 7.85
C GLU A 63 19.82 -24.70 8.09
N PRO A 64 18.93 -24.53 7.09
CA PRO A 64 17.53 -24.93 7.20
C PRO A 64 17.37 -26.44 7.48
N CYS A 65 16.41 -26.84 8.32
CA CYS A 65 16.11 -28.28 8.53
C CYS A 65 15.74 -28.93 7.17
N PRO A 66 16.33 -30.07 6.79
CA PRO A 66 16.04 -30.77 5.53
C PRO A 66 14.56 -31.15 5.35
N HIS A 67 13.83 -31.27 6.46
CA HIS A 67 12.39 -31.59 6.44
C HIS A 67 11.49 -30.35 6.39
N ARG A 68 12.03 -29.14 6.48
CA ARG A 68 11.27 -27.90 6.40
C ARG A 68 10.94 -27.63 4.93
N LYS A 69 9.72 -27.96 4.52
CA LYS A 69 9.21 -27.52 3.22
C LYS A 69 9.10 -25.99 3.24
N PRO A 70 9.74 -25.25 2.31
CA PRO A 70 9.53 -23.81 2.20
C PRO A 70 8.05 -23.53 1.99
N PHE A 71 7.51 -22.50 2.66
CA PHE A 71 6.18 -22.01 2.35
C PHE A 71 6.24 -21.34 0.97
N GLY A 72 5.93 -22.11 -0.07
CA GLY A 72 5.72 -21.56 -1.41
C GLY A 72 4.41 -20.78 -1.40
N ARG A 73 4.47 -19.46 -1.57
CA ARG A 73 3.28 -18.70 -1.93
C ARG A 73 2.90 -19.14 -3.34
N LYS A 74 1.85 -19.96 -3.48
CA LYS A 74 1.21 -20.20 -4.78
C LYS A 74 0.58 -18.88 -5.22
N ARG A 75 1.37 -18.02 -5.86
CA ARG A 75 0.84 -16.90 -6.64
C ARG A 75 0.35 -17.50 -7.96
N ASP A 76 -0.79 -18.18 -7.91
CA ASP A 76 -1.49 -18.56 -9.13
C ASP A 76 -1.97 -17.25 -9.75
N GLY A 77 -1.19 -16.68 -10.68
CA GLY A 77 -1.41 -15.35 -11.26
C GLY A 77 -2.70 -15.20 -12.08
N ASN A 78 -3.58 -16.20 -12.06
CA ASN A 78 -4.75 -16.31 -12.93
C ASN A 78 -6.09 -16.47 -12.17
N LYS A 79 -6.10 -16.26 -10.84
CA LYS A 79 -7.33 -16.34 -10.02
C LYS A 79 -7.47 -15.19 -9.03
N GLN A 80 -6.89 -14.03 -9.31
CA GLN A 80 -7.29 -12.84 -8.57
C GLN A 80 -8.57 -12.34 -9.18
N SER A 81 -9.66 -12.47 -8.43
CA SER A 81 -10.78 -11.57 -8.66
C SER A 81 -10.23 -10.14 -8.65
N GLY A 82 -10.63 -9.31 -9.61
CA GLY A 82 -10.16 -7.91 -9.71
C GLY A 82 -10.41 -7.08 -8.45
N ARG A 83 -11.10 -7.65 -7.45
CA ARG A 83 -11.49 -7.09 -6.16
C ARG A 83 -10.48 -7.33 -5.02
N GLY A 84 -9.25 -7.73 -5.33
CA GLY A 84 -8.19 -7.93 -4.34
C GLY A 84 -7.27 -6.72 -4.12
N GLY A 85 -6.85 -6.48 -2.87
CA GLY A 85 -5.74 -5.58 -2.55
C GLY A 85 -6.07 -4.09 -2.44
N ARG A 86 -5.03 -3.25 -2.41
CA ARG A 86 -5.13 -1.82 -2.09
C ARG A 86 -5.91 -0.99 -3.10
N VAL A 87 -5.89 -1.38 -4.38
CA VAL A 87 -6.63 -0.66 -5.44
C VAL A 87 -8.12 -0.82 -5.22
N TRP A 88 -8.60 -2.06 -5.05
CA TRP A 88 -10.00 -2.34 -4.78
C TRP A 88 -10.49 -1.68 -3.48
N GLN A 89 -9.68 -1.69 -2.41
CA GLN A 89 -10.05 -1.03 -1.16
C GLN A 89 -10.36 0.46 -1.36
N ARG A 90 -9.55 1.18 -2.14
CA ARG A 90 -9.79 2.59 -2.49
C ARG A 90 -11.04 2.78 -3.34
N THR A 91 -11.25 1.91 -4.34
CA THR A 91 -12.46 1.95 -5.16
C THR A 91 -13.70 1.73 -4.29
N ARG A 92 -13.66 0.74 -3.39
CA ARG A 92 -14.75 0.44 -2.45
C ARG A 92 -15.05 1.64 -1.54
N GLU A 93 -14.02 2.23 -0.94
CA GLU A 93 -14.18 3.43 -0.11
C GLU A 93 -14.82 4.57 -0.91
N TYR A 94 -14.32 4.85 -2.12
CA TYR A 94 -14.88 5.88 -3.00
C TYR A 94 -16.36 5.66 -3.30
N ILE A 95 -16.77 4.43 -3.64
CA ILE A 95 -18.16 4.09 -3.92
C ILE A 95 -19.05 4.33 -2.69
N PHE A 96 -18.58 3.95 -1.50
CA PHE A 96 -19.33 4.17 -0.25
C PHE A 96 -19.52 5.66 0.05
N HIS A 97 -18.48 6.46 -0.15
CA HIS A 97 -18.56 7.92 -0.01
C HIS A 97 -19.52 8.55 -1.03
N ARG A 98 -19.44 8.15 -2.30
CA ARG A 98 -20.35 8.61 -3.36
C ARG A 98 -21.81 8.32 -3.00
N ASP A 99 -22.06 7.15 -2.43
CA ASP A 99 -23.37 6.65 -2.08
C ASP A 99 -23.86 7.16 -0.70
N ASN A 100 -23.07 8.00 -0.02
CA ASN A 100 -23.31 8.52 1.33
C ASN A 100 -23.53 7.42 2.37
N PHE A 101 -22.86 6.28 2.23
CA PHE A 101 -23.03 5.12 3.13
C PHE A 101 -24.48 4.63 3.21
N LEU A 102 -25.24 4.77 2.11
CA LEU A 102 -26.62 4.30 2.01
C LEU A 102 -26.73 3.17 0.99
N CYS A 103 -27.58 2.20 1.30
CA CYS A 103 -27.95 1.16 0.35
C CYS A 103 -28.75 1.77 -0.82
N GLN A 104 -28.23 1.66 -2.04
CA GLN A 104 -28.87 2.22 -3.24
C GLN A 104 -30.16 1.49 -3.61
N ILE A 105 -30.24 0.17 -3.38
CA ILE A 105 -31.46 -0.63 -3.62
C ILE A 105 -32.58 -0.25 -2.64
N CYS A 106 -32.27 -0.06 -1.36
CA CYS A 106 -33.26 0.42 -0.40
C CYS A 106 -33.73 1.83 -0.77
N LYS A 107 -32.77 2.71 -1.15
CA LYS A 107 -33.06 4.09 -1.53
C LYS A 107 -33.99 4.17 -2.74
N SER A 108 -33.82 3.31 -3.75
CA SER A 108 -34.73 3.26 -4.90
C SER A 108 -36.13 2.78 -4.54
N LYS A 109 -36.28 2.02 -3.44
CA LYS A 109 -37.57 1.61 -2.85
C LYS A 109 -38.15 2.67 -1.89
N GLY A 110 -37.49 3.82 -1.72
CA GLY A 110 -37.91 4.88 -0.80
C GLY A 110 -37.51 4.66 0.66
N VAL A 111 -36.67 3.67 0.96
CA VAL A 111 -36.21 3.34 2.32
C VAL A 111 -34.76 3.77 2.49
N LEU A 112 -34.45 4.54 3.54
CA LEU A 112 -33.08 4.93 3.86
C LEU A 112 -32.47 3.90 4.81
N THR A 113 -31.52 3.12 4.31
CA THR A 113 -30.75 2.15 5.11
C THR A 113 -29.29 2.56 5.12
N SER A 114 -28.76 2.93 6.29
CA SER A 114 -27.35 3.19 6.48
C SER A 114 -26.55 1.89 6.53
N VAL A 115 -25.32 1.95 6.01
CA VAL A 115 -24.38 0.84 6.02
C VAL A 115 -22.99 1.30 6.43
N GLU A 116 -22.23 0.43 7.06
CA GLU A 116 -20.87 0.74 7.48
C GLU A 116 -19.85 0.19 6.48
N LEU A 117 -18.64 0.76 6.43
CA LEU A 117 -17.57 0.18 5.61
C LEU A 117 -17.09 -1.16 6.19
N HIS A 118 -17.07 -1.28 7.51
CA HIS A 118 -16.66 -2.45 8.27
C HIS A 118 -17.55 -2.57 9.50
N GLY A 119 -17.74 -3.79 10.01
CA GLY A 119 -18.56 -4.04 11.19
C GLY A 119 -19.67 -5.06 10.96
N PRO A 120 -20.56 -5.26 11.94
CA PRO A 120 -21.68 -6.18 11.82
C PRO A 120 -22.68 -5.71 10.74
N TYR A 121 -22.92 -4.41 10.62
CA TYR A 121 -23.84 -3.80 9.66
C TYR A 121 -23.11 -3.25 8.42
N HIS A 122 -22.07 -3.96 7.97
CA HIS A 122 -21.29 -3.51 6.83
C HIS A 122 -22.09 -3.59 5.52
N GLY A 123 -21.83 -2.64 4.62
CA GLY A 123 -22.31 -2.70 3.25
C GLY A 123 -21.41 -3.55 2.37
N VAL A 124 -21.95 -3.96 1.23
CA VAL A 124 -21.26 -4.65 0.15
C VAL A 124 -21.18 -3.71 -1.06
N CYS A 125 -20.02 -3.68 -1.73
CA CYS A 125 -19.88 -3.01 -3.02
C CYS A 125 -20.13 -4.06 -4.11
N ASP A 126 -21.24 -3.91 -4.82
CA ASP A 126 -21.70 -4.89 -5.79
C ASP A 126 -21.99 -4.26 -7.15
N HIS A 127 -21.97 -5.08 -8.20
CA HIS A 127 -22.29 -4.63 -9.55
C HIS A 127 -23.79 -4.40 -9.72
N ILE A 128 -24.18 -3.36 -10.47
CA ILE A 128 -25.57 -3.11 -10.87
C ILE A 128 -25.98 -4.18 -11.89
N VAL A 129 -25.20 -4.30 -12.97
CA VAL A 129 -25.30 -5.38 -13.95
C VAL A 129 -24.23 -6.42 -13.64
N PRO A 130 -24.58 -7.69 -13.35
CA PRO A 130 -23.59 -8.73 -13.04
C PRO A 130 -22.64 -8.99 -14.21
N LEU A 131 -21.39 -9.37 -13.90
CA LEU A 131 -20.40 -9.77 -14.91
C LEU A 131 -20.92 -10.90 -15.84
N THR A 132 -21.70 -11.84 -15.27
CA THR A 132 -22.31 -12.95 -16.03
C THR A 132 -23.34 -12.50 -17.06
N GLN A 133 -23.88 -11.29 -16.91
CA GLN A 133 -24.83 -10.67 -17.83
C GLN A 133 -24.19 -9.58 -18.70
N GLY A 134 -22.85 -9.51 -18.75
CA GLY A 134 -22.11 -8.53 -19.55
C GLY A 134 -21.79 -7.21 -18.83
N GLY A 135 -21.93 -7.16 -17.49
CA GLY A 135 -21.46 -6.03 -16.70
C GLY A 135 -19.94 -5.90 -16.69
N ASP A 136 -19.44 -4.72 -16.29
CA ASP A 136 -18.01 -4.43 -16.16
C ASP A 136 -17.62 -3.99 -14.72
N ASP A 137 -16.32 -3.91 -14.44
CA ASP A 137 -15.76 -3.48 -13.14
C ASP A 137 -15.63 -1.95 -13.01
N LYS A 138 -16.34 -1.18 -13.84
CA LYS A 138 -16.26 0.28 -13.78
C LYS A 138 -17.04 0.82 -12.59
N ILE A 139 -16.59 1.97 -12.10
CA ILE A 139 -17.18 2.69 -10.97
C ILE A 139 -18.68 2.95 -11.17
N GLU A 140 -19.11 3.21 -12.41
CA GLU A 140 -20.51 3.44 -12.79
C GLU A 140 -21.39 2.21 -12.62
N ASN A 141 -20.84 1.02 -12.83
CA ASN A 141 -21.54 -0.25 -12.63
C ASN A 141 -21.43 -0.75 -11.18
N LEU A 142 -20.79 -0.03 -10.27
CA LEU A 142 -20.68 -0.41 -8.86
C LEU A 142 -21.63 0.40 -7.98
N GLN A 143 -22.24 -0.25 -7.00
CA GLN A 143 -23.15 0.36 -6.03
C GLN A 143 -22.95 -0.19 -4.62
N THR A 144 -23.30 0.62 -3.63
CA THR A 144 -23.33 0.25 -2.22
C THR A 144 -24.69 -0.37 -1.87
N ILE A 145 -24.67 -1.59 -1.33
CA ILE A 145 -25.88 -2.32 -0.91
C ILE A 145 -25.72 -2.87 0.50
N CYS A 146 -26.82 -3.03 1.24
CA CYS A 146 -26.80 -3.71 2.54
C CYS A 146 -26.77 -5.23 2.36
N GLN A 147 -26.43 -5.96 3.43
CA GLN A 147 -26.31 -7.42 3.41
C GLN A 147 -27.61 -8.14 3.01
N SER A 148 -28.77 -7.62 3.43
CA SER A 148 -30.06 -8.21 3.05
C SER A 148 -30.30 -8.11 1.54
N CYS A 149 -30.08 -6.93 0.97
CA CYS A 149 -30.20 -6.73 -0.48
C CYS A 149 -29.15 -7.52 -1.28
N ASP A 150 -27.92 -7.65 -0.78
CA ASP A 150 -26.88 -8.48 -1.43
C ASP A 150 -27.28 -9.97 -1.45
N THR A 151 -27.86 -10.47 -0.36
CA THR A 151 -28.35 -11.85 -0.27
C THR A 151 -29.51 -12.09 -1.24
N GLU A 152 -30.48 -11.17 -1.29
CA GLU A 152 -31.60 -11.23 -2.23
C GLU A 152 -31.14 -11.19 -3.69
N LYS A 153 -30.20 -10.29 -4.01
CA LYS A 153 -29.62 -10.14 -5.36
C LYS A 153 -28.84 -11.37 -5.77
N THR A 154 -28.00 -11.90 -4.88
CA THR A 154 -27.23 -13.12 -5.16
C THR A 154 -28.16 -14.33 -5.35
N ALA A 155 -29.22 -14.42 -4.54
CA ALA A 155 -30.23 -15.48 -4.70
C ALA A 155 -30.98 -15.37 -6.03
N SER A 156 -31.35 -14.16 -6.47
CA SER A 156 -32.01 -13.97 -7.77
C SER A 156 -31.07 -14.26 -8.94
N GLU A 157 -29.81 -13.82 -8.88
CA GLU A 157 -28.79 -14.10 -9.88
C GLU A 157 -28.53 -15.60 -10.03
N SER A 158 -28.45 -16.34 -8.92
CA SER A 158 -28.22 -17.78 -8.95
C SER A 158 -29.29 -18.54 -9.75
N ARG A 159 -30.54 -18.04 -9.78
CA ARG A 159 -31.65 -18.62 -10.54
C ARG A 159 -31.57 -18.35 -12.03
N HIS A 160 -30.97 -17.21 -12.43
CA HIS A 160 -30.86 -16.78 -13.83
C HIS A 160 -29.49 -17.10 -14.44
N SER A 161 -28.56 -17.65 -13.65
CA SER A 161 -27.23 -18.02 -14.10
C SER A 161 -27.27 -19.29 -14.94
N THR A 162 -26.89 -19.20 -16.21
CA THR A 162 -26.71 -20.36 -17.11
C THR A 162 -25.56 -21.29 -16.68
N HIS A 163 -24.72 -20.82 -15.75
CA HIS A 163 -23.65 -21.60 -15.10
C HIS A 163 -23.83 -21.59 -13.57
N PRO A 164 -24.50 -22.59 -12.99
CA PRO A 164 -24.64 -22.69 -11.55
C PRO A 164 -23.25 -22.94 -10.92
N GLY A 165 -22.75 -21.99 -10.13
CA GLY A 165 -21.52 -22.16 -9.33
C GLY A 165 -20.36 -21.20 -9.62
N ALA A 166 -20.52 -20.22 -10.51
CA ALA A 166 -19.54 -19.13 -10.61
C ALA A 166 -19.69 -18.19 -9.40
N SER A 167 -18.96 -18.45 -8.32
CA SER A 167 -18.90 -17.55 -7.17
C SER A 167 -18.47 -16.15 -7.61
N LYS A 168 -19.13 -15.13 -7.03
CA LYS A 168 -18.74 -13.72 -7.10
C LYS A 168 -17.23 -13.61 -6.92
N VAL A 169 -16.52 -13.25 -8.00
CA VAL A 169 -15.11 -12.85 -7.97
C VAL A 169 -15.02 -11.46 -7.35
#